data_AF-A0A1J5MYY5-F1
#
_entry.id   AF-A0A1J5MYY5-F1
#
_cell.length_a   1.000
_cell.length_b   1.000
_cell.length_c   1.000
_cell.angle_alpha   90.00
_cell.angle_beta   90.00
_cell.angle_gamma   90.00
#
_symmetry.space_group_name_H-M   'P 1'
#
loop_
_entity.id
_entity.type
_entity.pdbx_description
1 polymer ?
#
loop_
_entity_poly.entity_id
_entity_poly.type
_entity_poly.pdbx_seq_one_letter_code
_entity_poly.pdbx_strand_id
1 'polypeptide(L)'
;MSKVISKAQLVDVLTQWQLGQINVEKMQIWMIDNFEPDEFSIGKGESEHTVEAMHIVMNEYELVDESKCLTDGAQLAIDFVNSTSDTFMSTRGEFLRNGFKD
;
A
#
# COMPACT_ATOMS: atom_id res chain seq x y z
N MET A 1 2.08 22.71 6.99
CA MET A 1 0.89 21.82 6.98
C MET A 1 1.39 20.50 6.44
N SER A 2 1.17 19.39 7.14
CA SER A 2 1.48 18.07 6.59
C SER A 2 0.55 17.79 5.41
N LYS A 3 1.09 17.20 4.35
CA LYS A 3 0.30 16.69 3.22
C LYS A 3 -0.53 15.50 3.71
N VAL A 4 -1.67 15.23 3.08
CA VAL A 4 -2.54 14.10 3.48
C VAL A 4 -2.55 13.08 2.36
N ILE A 5 -2.27 11.82 2.70
CA ILE A 5 -2.44 10.68 1.78
C ILE A 5 -3.72 9.97 2.18
N SER A 6 -4.72 10.05 1.30
CA SER A 6 -5.98 9.34 1.47
C SER A 6 -5.87 7.89 1.02
N LYS A 7 -6.75 7.03 1.55
CA LYS A 7 -6.91 5.65 1.08
C LYS A 7 -7.12 5.57 -0.43
N ALA A 8 -7.94 6.47 -0.98
CA ALA A 8 -8.25 6.51 -2.40
C ALA A 8 -6.99 6.74 -3.26
N GLN A 9 -6.06 7.60 -2.82
CA GLN A 9 -4.80 7.83 -3.54
C GLN A 9 -3.90 6.59 -3.53
N LEU A 10 -3.81 5.89 -2.39
CA LEU A 10 -3.03 4.66 -2.30
C LEU A 10 -3.64 3.55 -3.19
N VAL A 11 -4.96 3.37 -3.15
CA VAL A 11 -5.64 2.38 -4.00
C VAL A 11 -5.47 2.72 -5.49
N ASP A 12 -5.53 4.01 -5.84
CA ASP A 12 -5.36 4.46 -7.22
C ASP A 12 -3.96 4.11 -7.77
N VAL A 13 -2.88 4.42 -7.05
CA VAL A 13 -1.52 4.08 -7.53
C VAL A 13 -1.30 2.57 -7.64
N LEU A 14 -1.82 1.79 -6.70
CA LEU A 14 -1.75 0.32 -6.75
C LEU A 14 -2.55 -0.23 -7.94
N THR A 15 -3.71 0.36 -8.24
CA THR A 15 -4.56 -0.03 -9.37
C THR A 15 -3.89 0.33 -10.70
N GLN A 16 -3.29 1.53 -10.81
CA GLN A 16 -2.54 1.92 -12.01
C GLN A 16 -1.39 0.94 -12.28
N TRP A 17 -0.67 0.51 -11.25
CA TRP A 17 0.38 -0.50 -11.38
C TRP A 17 -0.18 -1.88 -11.75
N GLN A 18 -1.24 -2.34 -11.08
CA GLN A 18 -1.94 -3.59 -11.38
C GLN A 18 -2.37 -3.68 -12.84
N LEU A 19 -2.90 -2.58 -13.38
CA LEU A 19 -3.37 -2.48 -14.76
C LEU A 19 -2.24 -2.23 -15.78
N GLY A 20 -0.98 -2.15 -15.34
CA GLY A 20 0.18 -1.91 -16.20
C GLY A 20 0.26 -0.49 -16.77
N GLN A 21 -0.47 0.47 -16.19
CA GLN A 21 -0.43 1.88 -16.61
C GLN A 21 0.85 2.57 -16.12
N ILE A 22 1.38 2.11 -14.98
CA ILE A 22 2.72 2.45 -14.47
C ILE A 22 3.52 1.17 -14.22
N ASN A 23 4.85 1.27 -14.27
CA ASN A 23 5.73 0.19 -13.85
C ASN A 23 5.91 0.20 -12.32
N VAL A 24 6.52 -0.87 -11.80
CA VAL A 24 6.80 -1.03 -10.37
C VAL A 24 7.68 0.11 -9.83
N GLU A 25 8.72 0.54 -10.57
CA GLU A 25 9.58 1.67 -10.20
C GLU A 25 8.75 2.93 -9.89
N LYS A 26 7.82 3.32 -10.78
CA LYS A 26 6.96 4.50 -10.54
C LYS A 26 6.05 4.33 -9.33
N MET A 27 5.55 3.12 -9.10
CA MET A 27 4.73 2.83 -7.92
C MET A 27 5.57 2.97 -6.64
N GLN A 28 6.79 2.41 -6.60
CA GLN A 28 7.67 2.49 -5.43
C GLN A 28 8.16 3.93 -5.18
N ILE A 29 8.52 4.68 -6.22
CA ILE A 29 8.85 6.10 -6.09
C ILE A 29 7.68 6.86 -5.48
N TRP A 30 6.45 6.57 -5.88
CA TRP A 30 5.28 7.20 -5.26
C TRP A 30 5.18 6.85 -3.77
N MET A 31 5.48 5.61 -3.36
CA MET A 31 5.50 5.26 -1.93
C MET A 31 6.58 6.07 -1.19
N ILE A 32 7.81 6.10 -1.71
CA ILE A 32 8.94 6.83 -1.12
C ILE A 32 8.63 8.33 -0.97
N ASP A 33 8.11 8.95 -2.03
CA ASP A 33 7.80 10.39 -2.06
C ASP A 33 6.62 10.78 -1.14
N ASN A 34 5.80 9.81 -0.72
CA ASN A 34 4.55 10.06 0.03
C ASN A 34 4.51 9.34 1.39
N PHE A 35 5.55 8.58 1.75
CA PHE A 35 5.70 7.85 3.01
C PHE A 35 6.80 8.47 3.87
N GLU A 36 6.68 9.76 4.15
CA GLU A 36 7.54 10.45 5.12
C GLU A 36 6.69 10.88 6.33
N PRO A 37 6.83 10.23 7.50
CA PRO A 37 5.96 10.46 8.67
C PRO A 37 5.94 11.91 9.16
N ASP A 38 7.04 12.66 8.95
CA ASP A 38 7.15 14.07 9.34
C ASP A 38 6.49 15.02 8.33
N GLU A 39 6.32 14.60 7.07
CA GLU A 39 5.72 15.41 6.00
C GLU A 39 4.25 15.03 5.72
N PHE A 40 3.87 13.77 5.91
CA PHE A 40 2.57 13.24 5.50
C PHE A 40 1.75 12.66 6.65
N SER A 41 0.45 12.98 6.65
CA SER A 41 -0.58 12.32 7.46
C SER A 41 -1.29 11.29 6.60
N ILE A 42 -1.03 10.02 6.86
CA ILE A 42 -1.57 8.89 6.09
C ILE A 42 -2.90 8.44 6.69
N GLY A 43 -3.93 8.29 5.85
CA GLY A 43 -5.23 7.75 6.22
C GLY A 43 -6.07 8.66 7.13
N LYS A 44 -5.85 9.98 7.12
CA LYS A 44 -6.58 10.91 7.99
C LYS A 44 -8.10 10.79 7.81
N GLY A 45 -8.79 10.40 8.88
CA GLY A 45 -10.25 10.22 8.91
C GLY A 45 -10.72 8.79 8.62
N GLU A 46 -9.81 7.87 8.31
CA GLU A 46 -10.09 6.44 8.23
C GLU A 46 -10.10 5.78 9.62
N SER A 47 -10.58 4.55 9.70
CA SER A 47 -10.48 3.71 10.90
C SER A 47 -9.02 3.36 11.22
N GLU A 48 -8.72 3.06 12.49
CA GLU A 48 -7.36 2.70 12.93
C GLU A 48 -6.77 1.53 12.13
N HIS A 49 -7.56 0.48 11.88
CA HIS A 49 -7.11 -0.67 11.08
C HIS A 49 -6.82 -0.30 9.63
N THR A 50 -7.59 0.61 9.02
CA THR A 50 -7.31 1.07 7.65
C THR A 50 -6.04 1.93 7.63
N VAL A 51 -5.86 2.83 8.60
CA VAL A 51 -4.62 3.61 8.74
C VAL A 51 -3.42 2.67 8.88
N GLU A 52 -3.51 1.66 9.73
CA GLU A 52 -2.44 0.66 9.91
C GLU A 52 -2.15 -0.12 8.63
N ALA A 53 -3.18 -0.59 7.92
CA ALA A 53 -3.02 -1.28 6.65
C ALA A 53 -2.32 -0.41 5.60
N MET A 54 -2.69 0.87 5.50
CA MET A 54 -2.05 1.83 4.60
C MET A 54 -0.56 1.99 4.94
N HIS A 55 -0.21 2.14 6.22
CA HIS A 55 1.20 2.29 6.62
C HIS A 55 2.01 1.04 6.30
N ILE A 56 1.46 -0.15 6.58
CA ILE A 56 2.16 -1.41 6.27
C ILE A 56 2.37 -1.53 4.77
N VAL A 57 1.34 -1.33 3.95
CA VAL A 57 1.46 -1.45 2.49
C VAL A 57 2.50 -0.48 1.93
N MET A 58 2.46 0.79 2.34
CA MET A 58 3.43 1.79 1.87
C MET A 58 4.85 1.44 2.30
N ASN A 59 5.06 1.04 3.55
CA ASN A 59 6.37 0.64 4.08
C ASN A 59 6.94 -0.62 3.37
N GLU A 60 6.12 -1.64 3.13
CA GLU A 60 6.61 -2.85 2.45
C GLU A 60 7.04 -2.54 1.01
N TYR A 61 6.25 -1.77 0.26
CA TYR A 61 6.62 -1.39 -1.11
C TYR A 61 7.76 -0.37 -1.18
N GLU A 62 7.97 0.45 -0.16
CA GLU A 62 9.15 1.31 -0.03
C GLU A 62 10.44 0.48 0.10
N LEU A 63 10.40 -0.59 0.92
CA LEU A 63 11.60 -1.32 1.33
C LEU A 63 11.95 -2.52 0.43
N VAL A 64 10.96 -3.11 -0.23
CA VAL A 64 11.16 -4.33 -1.02
C VAL A 64 11.97 -4.06 -2.30
N ASP A 65 12.83 -4.99 -2.68
CA ASP A 65 13.52 -4.94 -3.97
C ASP A 65 12.51 -5.02 -5.13
N GLU A 66 12.66 -4.15 -6.13
CA GLU A 66 11.78 -4.06 -7.30
C GLU A 66 11.55 -5.44 -7.96
N SER A 67 12.58 -6.29 -8.00
CA SER A 67 12.51 -7.62 -8.63
C SER A 67 11.57 -8.60 -7.91
N LYS A 68 11.26 -8.34 -6.63
CA LYS A 68 10.35 -9.14 -5.81
C LYS A 68 8.89 -8.71 -5.91
N CYS A 69 8.61 -7.51 -6.39
CA CYS A 69 7.25 -7.05 -6.57
C CYS A 69 6.48 -7.92 -7.58
N LEU A 70 5.24 -8.25 -7.23
CA LEU A 70 4.31 -9.00 -8.07
C LEU A 70 3.10 -8.13 -8.36
N THR A 71 2.69 -8.02 -9.63
CA THR A 71 1.48 -7.30 -10.01
C THR A 71 0.23 -7.87 -9.33
N ASP A 72 0.18 -9.19 -9.10
CA ASP A 72 -0.89 -9.84 -8.33
C ASP A 72 -0.87 -9.41 -6.84
N GLY A 73 0.30 -9.05 -6.31
CA GLY A 73 0.46 -8.49 -4.98
C GLY A 73 -0.22 -7.13 -4.81
N ALA A 74 -0.46 -6.40 -5.90
CA ALA A 74 -1.24 -5.17 -5.87
C ALA A 74 -2.69 -5.43 -5.42
N GLN A 75 -3.31 -6.52 -5.88
CA GLN A 75 -4.68 -6.87 -5.45
C GLN A 75 -4.71 -7.19 -3.95
N LEU A 76 -3.74 -7.96 -3.46
CA LEU A 76 -3.64 -8.31 -2.05
C LEU A 76 -3.44 -7.06 -1.17
N ALA A 77 -2.65 -6.09 -1.63
CA ALA A 77 -2.48 -4.81 -0.96
C ALA A 77 -3.78 -3.99 -0.95
N ILE A 78 -4.50 -3.94 -2.07
CA ILE A 78 -5.81 -3.26 -2.18
C ILE A 78 -6.84 -3.91 -1.25
N ASP A 79 -6.92 -5.24 -1.22
CA ASP A 79 -7.82 -5.99 -0.35
C ASP A 79 -7.48 -5.77 1.13
N PHE A 80 -6.19 -5.67 1.46
CA PHE A 80 -5.75 -5.37 2.81
C PHE A 80 -6.13 -3.96 3.25
N VAL A 81 -5.88 -2.94 2.41
CA VAL A 81 -6.25 -1.54 2.70
C VAL A 81 -7.76 -1.35 2.81
N ASN A 82 -8.55 -2.14 2.08
CA ASN A 82 -10.02 -2.13 2.14
C ASN A 82 -10.61 -3.13 3.15
N SER A 83 -9.78 -3.77 3.97
CA SER A 83 -10.24 -4.72 4.97
C SER A 83 -11.11 -4.05 6.04
N THR A 84 -11.94 -4.86 6.69
CA THR A 84 -12.66 -4.46 7.90
C THR A 84 -11.90 -4.96 9.12
N SER A 85 -12.31 -4.54 10.31
CA SER A 85 -11.72 -5.05 11.56
C SER A 85 -11.75 -6.59 11.66
N ASP A 86 -12.77 -7.25 11.08
CA ASP A 86 -12.93 -8.70 11.15
C ASP A 86 -11.99 -9.43 10.17
N THR A 87 -11.67 -8.80 9.03
CA THR A 87 -10.84 -9.41 7.98
C THR A 87 -9.38 -8.96 8.02
N PHE A 88 -9.06 -7.90 8.77
CA PHE A 88 -7.74 -7.27 8.84
C PHE A 88 -6.58 -8.26 9.00
N MET A 89 -6.67 -9.16 10.00
CA MET A 89 -5.56 -10.10 10.27
C MET A 89 -5.38 -11.13 9.14
N SER A 90 -6.48 -11.53 8.48
CA SER A 90 -6.43 -12.47 7.37
C SER A 90 -5.83 -11.83 6.11
N THR A 91 -6.31 -10.64 5.72
CA THR A 91 -5.82 -9.93 4.54
C THR A 91 -4.39 -9.43 4.73
N ARG A 92 -4.00 -9.00 5.94
CA ARG A 92 -2.61 -8.73 6.31
C ARG A 92 -1.73 -9.95 6.06
N GLY A 93 -2.17 -11.12 6.54
CA GLY A 93 -1.43 -12.37 6.42
C GLY A 93 -1.29 -12.84 4.98
N GLU A 94 -2.30 -12.62 4.14
CA GLU A 94 -2.25 -12.91 2.70
C GLU A 94 -1.29 -11.96 1.97
N PHE A 95 -1.39 -10.65 2.22
CA PHE A 95 -0.49 -9.66 1.62
C PHE A 95 0.98 -9.91 1.95
N LEU A 96 1.32 -10.07 3.23
CA LEU A 96 2.72 -10.24 3.65
C LEU A 96 3.35 -11.57 3.21
N ARG A 97 2.55 -12.59 2.90
CA ARG A 97 3.05 -13.90 2.45
C ARG A 97 3.06 -14.07 0.95
N ASN A 98 2.04 -13.54 0.27
CA ASN A 98 1.79 -13.82 -1.13
C ASN A 98 1.91 -12.57 -2.03
N GLY A 99 2.15 -11.39 -1.44
CA GLY A 99 2.28 -10.12 -2.17
C GLY A 99 3.61 -9.93 -2.91
N PHE A 100 4.62 -10.74 -2.58
CA PHE A 100 5.98 -10.60 -3.08
C PHE A 100 6.57 -11.98 -3.44
N LYS A 101 7.61 -11.99 -4.27
CA LYS A 101 8.44 -13.19 -4.47
C LYS A 101 9.29 -13.46 -3.23
N ASP A 102 9.47 -14.74 -2.92
CA ASP A 102 10.37 -15.23 -1.88
C ASP A 102 11.82 -14.70 -2.06
#